data_AF-A0A0G1MP02-F1
#
_entry.id   AF-A0A0G1MP02-F1
#
_cell.length_a   1.000
_cell.length_b   1.000
_cell.length_c   1.000
_cell.angle_alpha   90.00
_cell.angle_beta   90.00
_cell.angle_gamma   90.00
#
_symmetry.space_group_name_H-M   'P 1'
#
loop_
_entity.id
_entity.type
_entity.pdbx_description
1 polymer ?
#
loop_
_entity_poly.entity_id
_entity_poly.type
_entity_poly.pdbx_seq_one_letter_code
_entity_poly.pdbx_strand_id
1 'polypeptide(L)'
;MLLVERLQKWLKKDPGPDWELLSIPLSDMEDSIDRGFDREIYHSVHNELGFFFSMTRLDLGLTVDELSKTSGVNRNDIIDLELGSFYLPEATQVAEKLKDSLKIDDETFKKALLANAVKK
;
A
#
# COMPACT_ATOMS: atom_id res chain seq x y z
N MET A 1 5.12 13.55 -15.82
CA MET A 1 3.76 13.42 -15.23
C MET A 1 3.96 13.00 -13.79
N LEU A 2 3.64 13.89 -12.85
CA LEU A 2 3.94 13.72 -11.42
C LEU A 2 2.97 12.69 -10.79
N LEU A 3 3.41 11.94 -9.78
CA LEU A 3 2.64 10.88 -9.11
C LEU A 3 1.28 11.39 -8.59
N VAL A 4 1.25 12.64 -8.12
CA VAL A 4 0.04 13.34 -7.68
C VAL A 4 -1.01 13.42 -8.79
N GLU A 5 -0.61 13.72 -10.03
CA GLU A 5 -1.54 13.77 -11.18
C GLU A 5 -2.07 12.37 -11.53
N ARG A 6 -1.25 11.33 -11.37
CA ARG A 6 -1.64 9.94 -11.61
C ARG A 6 -2.59 9.40 -10.53
N LEU A 7 -2.31 9.68 -9.25
CA LEU A 7 -3.18 9.34 -8.12
C LEU A 7 -4.51 10.07 -8.21
N GLN A 8 -4.51 11.36 -8.57
CA GLN A 8 -5.73 12.12 -8.82
C GLN A 8 -6.52 11.58 -10.02
N LYS A 9 -5.84 11.05 -11.05
CA LYS A 9 -6.48 10.43 -12.21
C LYS A 9 -7.07 9.05 -11.87
N TRP A 10 -6.41 8.30 -10.99
CA TRP A 10 -6.87 7.00 -10.50
C TRP A 10 -8.07 7.13 -9.54
N LEU A 11 -8.01 8.05 -8.57
CA LEU A 11 -9.14 8.36 -7.67
C LEU A 11 -10.39 8.89 -8.41
N LYS A 12 -10.23 9.39 -9.64
CA LYS A 12 -11.32 9.84 -10.50
C LYS A 12 -11.91 8.73 -11.38
N LYS A 13 -11.25 7.57 -11.49
CA LYS A 13 -11.67 6.46 -12.34
C LYS A 13 -12.36 5.43 -11.45
N ASP A 14 -13.66 5.29 -11.62
CA ASP A 14 -14.51 4.34 -10.89
C ASP A 14 -13.95 2.91 -11.02
N PRO A 15 -13.52 2.24 -9.94
CA PRO A 15 -12.90 0.92 -10.02
C PRO A 15 -14.01 -0.14 -10.05
N GLY A 16 -14.62 -0.33 -11.21
CA GLY A 16 -15.55 -1.44 -11.47
C GLY A 16 -14.85 -2.82 -11.48
N PRO A 17 -15.58 -3.93 -11.27
CA PRO A 17 -15.00 -5.24 -10.97
C PRO A 17 -14.89 -6.12 -12.23
N ASP A 18 -13.68 -6.38 -12.68
CA ASP A 18 -13.34 -7.54 -13.52
C ASP A 18 -12.07 -8.18 -12.91
N TRP A 19 -12.21 -9.21 -12.06
CA TRP A 19 -11.09 -9.79 -11.28
C TRP A 19 -11.12 -11.32 -11.11
N GLU A 20 -11.68 -12.08 -12.05
CA GLU A 20 -11.44 -13.53 -12.03
C GLU A 20 -9.99 -13.85 -12.45
N LEU A 21 -9.30 -14.61 -11.58
CA LEU A 21 -8.03 -15.34 -11.75
C LEU A 21 -6.73 -14.59 -11.36
N LEU A 22 -6.13 -15.00 -10.24
CA LEU A 22 -4.87 -15.78 -10.17
C LEU A 22 -4.27 -15.67 -8.75
N SER A 23 -4.19 -16.80 -8.04
CA SER A 23 -3.47 -16.92 -6.76
C SER A 23 -2.06 -17.42 -7.03
N ILE A 24 -1.03 -16.59 -6.82
CA ILE A 24 0.37 -16.98 -7.00
C ILE A 24 1.02 -17.21 -5.60
N PRO A 25 1.80 -18.28 -5.41
CA PRO A 25 2.48 -18.55 -4.15
C PRO A 25 3.59 -17.53 -3.82
N LEU A 26 3.75 -17.25 -2.53
CA LEU A 26 4.71 -16.30 -1.94
C LEU A 26 6.18 -16.54 -2.33
N SER A 27 6.55 -17.77 -2.73
CA SER A 27 7.93 -18.12 -3.11
C SER A 27 8.40 -17.45 -4.41
N ASP A 28 7.48 -17.05 -5.29
CA ASP A 28 7.82 -16.48 -6.60
C ASP A 28 8.01 -14.94 -6.53
N MET A 29 7.79 -14.36 -5.34
CA MET A 29 7.76 -12.92 -5.09
C MET A 29 9.15 -12.33 -4.81
N GLU A 30 10.03 -13.09 -4.16
CA GLU A 30 11.39 -12.64 -3.83
C GLU A 30 12.29 -12.53 -5.08
N ASP A 31 12.10 -13.42 -6.07
CA ASP A 31 12.85 -13.41 -7.33
C ASP A 31 12.40 -12.33 -8.33
N SER A 32 11.23 -11.72 -8.09
CA SER A 32 10.60 -10.78 -9.04
C SER A 32 11.04 -9.32 -8.86
N ILE A 33 11.63 -8.97 -7.70
CA ILE A 33 12.05 -7.60 -7.36
C ILE A 33 13.12 -7.07 -8.33
N ASP A 34 13.96 -7.95 -8.89
CA ASP A 34 15.07 -7.57 -9.77
C ASP A 34 14.71 -7.43 -11.27
N ARG A 35 13.51 -7.83 -11.73
CA ARG A 35 13.22 -7.98 -13.18
C ARG A 35 12.15 -7.07 -13.77
N GLY A 36 11.72 -6.04 -13.06
CA GLY A 36 10.63 -5.17 -13.52
C GLY A 36 9.30 -5.74 -13.06
N PHE A 37 8.93 -5.30 -11.85
CA PHE A 37 7.75 -5.73 -11.11
C PHE A 37 6.46 -5.43 -11.88
N ASP A 38 5.74 -6.47 -12.32
CA ASP A 38 4.49 -6.33 -13.05
C ASP A 38 3.37 -5.90 -12.07
N ARG A 39 3.05 -4.61 -12.13
CA ARG A 39 2.16 -3.90 -11.20
C ARG A 39 0.73 -4.46 -11.18
N GLU A 40 0.34 -5.22 -12.20
CA GLU A 40 -0.99 -5.82 -12.34
C GLU A 40 -1.19 -7.06 -11.45
N ILE A 41 -0.13 -7.81 -11.15
CA ILE A 41 -0.21 -9.06 -10.36
C ILE A 41 -0.35 -8.75 -8.86
N TYR A 42 0.22 -7.65 -8.37
CA TYR A 42 0.10 -7.25 -6.97
C TYR A 42 -1.32 -6.82 -6.59
N HIS A 43 -2.11 -6.37 -7.57
CA HIS A 43 -3.41 -5.74 -7.36
C HIS A 43 -4.55 -6.73 -7.05
N SER A 44 -4.37 -8.04 -7.26
CA SER A 44 -5.47 -9.03 -7.21
C SER A 44 -5.77 -9.59 -5.81
N VAL A 45 -4.92 -9.36 -4.81
CA VAL A 45 -5.08 -9.90 -3.44
C VAL A 45 -4.95 -8.84 -2.34
N HIS A 46 -4.43 -7.65 -2.67
CA HIS A 46 -3.94 -6.70 -1.66
C HIS A 46 -4.95 -5.62 -1.28
N ASN A 47 -5.05 -5.37 0.03
CA ASN A 47 -5.70 -4.21 0.63
C ASN A 47 -5.18 -2.91 -0.01
N GLU A 48 -6.08 -2.06 -0.53
CA GLU A 48 -5.73 -0.80 -1.20
C GLU A 48 -4.93 0.15 -0.30
N LEU A 49 -5.16 0.11 1.02
CA LEU A 49 -4.38 0.85 2.00
C LEU A 49 -2.93 0.34 2.02
N GLY A 50 -2.74 -0.97 2.10
CA GLY A 50 -1.40 -1.59 2.10
C GLY A 50 -0.62 -1.26 0.84
N PHE A 51 -1.26 -1.36 -0.32
CA PHE A 51 -0.67 -0.96 -1.60
C PHE A 51 -0.30 0.52 -1.63
N PHE A 52 -1.18 1.40 -1.16
CA PHE A 52 -0.91 2.84 -1.08
C PHE A 52 0.32 3.15 -0.22
N PHE A 53 0.44 2.54 0.96
CA PHE A 53 1.60 2.71 1.84
C PHE A 53 2.88 2.17 1.21
N SER A 54 2.83 0.99 0.60
CA SER A 54 3.98 0.37 -0.08
C SER A 54 4.49 1.26 -1.21
N MET A 55 3.59 1.73 -2.07
CA MET A 55 3.93 2.64 -3.17
C MET A 55 4.52 3.95 -2.68
N THR A 56 3.92 4.56 -1.66
CA THR A 56 4.42 5.83 -1.09
C THR A 56 5.82 5.66 -0.50
N ARG A 57 6.09 4.55 0.19
CA ARG A 57 7.41 4.22 0.73
C ARG A 57 8.45 4.07 -0.39
N LEU A 58 8.12 3.31 -1.44
CA LEU A 58 9.01 3.08 -2.58
C LEU A 58 9.32 4.37 -3.34
N ASP A 59 8.35 5.27 -3.50
CA ASP A 59 8.55 6.56 -4.16
C ASP A 59 9.47 7.50 -3.37
N LEU A 60 9.53 7.35 -2.05
CA LEU A 60 10.50 8.05 -1.20
C LEU A 60 11.88 7.36 -1.17
N GLY A 61 12.05 6.23 -1.87
CA GLY A 61 13.28 5.45 -1.87
C GLY A 61 13.59 4.81 -0.52
N LEU A 62 12.58 4.63 0.34
CA LEU A 62 12.76 4.09 1.68
C LEU A 62 12.63 2.56 1.67
N THR A 63 13.55 1.91 2.37
CA THR A 63 13.37 0.51 2.78
C THR A 63 12.36 0.40 3.94
N VAL A 64 11.82 -0.79 4.17
CA VAL A 64 10.95 -1.04 5.34
C VAL A 64 11.71 -0.77 6.65
N ASP A 65 13.00 -1.10 6.70
CA ASP A 65 13.85 -0.88 7.89
C ASP A 65 14.06 0.60 8.18
N GLU A 66 14.28 1.41 7.14
CA GLU A 66 14.39 2.86 7.29
C GLU A 66 13.07 3.48 7.72
N LEU A 67 11.96 3.05 7.13
CA LEU A 67 10.64 3.52 7.54
C LEU A 67 10.32 3.11 8.98
N SER A 68 10.69 1.89 9.39
CA SER A 68 10.55 1.43 10.77
C SER A 68 11.32 2.32 11.74
N LYS A 69 12.57 2.66 11.41
CA LYS A 69 13.41 3.54 12.25
C LYS A 69 12.87 4.96 12.35
N THR A 70 12.36 5.53 11.25
CA THR A 70 11.87 6.91 11.24
C THR A 70 10.50 7.06 11.90
N SER A 71 9.63 6.06 11.73
CA SER A 71 8.27 6.06 12.30
C SER A 71 8.16 5.48 13.71
N GLY A 72 9.16 4.72 14.16
CA GLY A 72 9.10 3.96 15.41
C GLY A 72 8.10 2.78 15.37
N VAL A 73 7.59 2.42 14.19
CA VAL A 73 6.71 1.28 13.96
C VAL A 73 7.54 0.02 13.76
N ASN A 74 7.08 -1.13 14.27
CA ASN A 74 7.79 -2.39 14.06
C ASN A 74 7.83 -2.74 12.56
N ARG A 75 8.96 -3.24 12.08
CA ARG A 75 9.13 -3.69 10.70
C ARG A 75 8.06 -4.67 10.25
N ASN A 76 7.70 -5.62 11.11
CA ASN A 76 6.68 -6.63 10.80
C ASN A 76 5.29 -5.99 10.68
N ASP A 77 4.96 -5.03 11.54
CA ASP A 77 3.71 -4.27 11.40
C ASP A 77 3.66 -3.52 10.06
N ILE A 78 4.78 -2.96 9.58
CA ILE A 78 4.79 -2.29 8.26
C ILE A 78 4.51 -3.31 7.15
N ILE A 79 5.14 -4.48 7.20
CA ILE A 79 4.94 -5.54 6.21
C ILE A 79 3.51 -6.06 6.24
N ASP A 80 2.98 -6.33 7.44
CA ASP A 80 1.61 -6.80 7.61
C ASP A 80 0.60 -5.77 7.11
N LEU A 81 0.88 -4.46 7.27
CA LEU A 81 0.07 -3.40 6.67
C LEU A 81 0.14 -3.42 5.14
N GLU A 82 1.35 -3.44 4.57
CA GLU A 82 1.56 -3.43 3.13
C GLU A 82 0.97 -4.65 2.42
N LEU A 83 1.01 -5.81 3.09
CA LEU A 83 0.40 -7.06 2.62
C LEU A 83 -1.11 -7.10 2.88
N GLY A 84 -1.65 -6.20 3.69
CA GLY A 84 -3.07 -6.19 4.05
C GLY A 84 -3.47 -7.28 5.05
N SER A 85 -2.52 -7.81 5.82
CA SER A 85 -2.70 -8.91 6.79
C SER A 85 -3.30 -8.46 8.13
N PHE A 86 -3.59 -7.17 8.32
CA PHE A 86 -4.19 -6.65 9.55
C PHE A 86 -5.72 -6.72 9.61
N TYR A 87 -6.24 -6.83 10.83
CA TYR A 87 -7.58 -6.38 11.18
C TYR A 87 -7.63 -4.83 11.24
N LEU A 88 -8.77 -4.25 10.83
CA LEU A 88 -8.91 -2.80 10.57
C LEU A 88 -8.52 -1.89 11.75
N PRO A 89 -8.83 -2.20 13.02
CA PRO A 89 -8.44 -1.36 14.15
C PRO A 89 -6.92 -1.24 14.30
N GLU A 90 -6.19 -2.35 14.14
CA GLU A 90 -4.74 -2.38 14.20
C GLU A 90 -4.12 -1.71 12.97
N ALA A 91 -4.66 -1.99 11.77
CA ALA A 91 -4.21 -1.36 10.53
C ALA A 91 -4.24 0.17 10.60
N THR A 92 -5.31 0.73 11.19
CA THR A 92 -5.51 2.18 11.28
C THR A 92 -4.46 2.82 12.20
N GLN A 93 -4.17 2.22 13.35
CA GLN A 93 -3.17 2.73 14.29
C GLN A 93 -1.75 2.71 13.69
N VAL A 94 -1.42 1.64 12.96
CA VAL A 94 -0.13 1.54 12.26
C VAL A 94 -0.06 2.57 11.15
N ALA A 95 -1.11 2.68 10.32
CA ALA A 95 -1.18 3.62 9.21
C ALA A 95 -1.08 5.10 9.68
N GLU A 96 -1.68 5.45 10.82
CA GLU A 96 -1.56 6.78 11.41
C GLU A 96 -0.12 7.13 11.79
N LYS A 97 0.62 6.19 12.39
CA LYS A 97 2.03 6.40 12.74
C LYS A 97 2.93 6.54 11.51
N LEU A 98 2.62 5.83 10.44
CA LEU A 98 3.39 5.88 9.20
C LEU A 98 3.13 7.16 8.39
N LYS A 99 1.93 7.74 8.51
CA LYS A 99 1.50 8.94 7.79
C LYS A 99 2.54 10.06 7.84
N ASP A 100 3.02 10.39 9.04
CA ASP A 100 3.95 11.52 9.25
C ASP A 100 5.33 11.23 8.65
N SER A 101 5.80 9.99 8.79
CA SER A 101 7.11 9.56 8.26
C SER A 101 7.13 9.51 6.74
N LEU A 102 5.99 9.21 6.13
CA LEU A 102 5.79 9.21 4.68
C LEU A 102 5.35 10.57 4.12
N LYS A 103 5.22 11.59 4.98
CA LYS A 103 4.80 12.95 4.59
C LYS A 103 3.46 12.96 3.83
N ILE A 104 2.56 12.07 4.19
CA ILE A 104 1.23 11.97 3.60
C ILE A 104 0.33 13.03 4.26
N ASP A 105 -0.36 13.84 3.47
CA ASP A 105 -1.31 14.81 4.00
C ASP A 105 -2.61 14.15 4.52
N ASP A 106 -3.29 14.83 5.43
CA ASP A 106 -4.50 14.30 6.08
C ASP A 106 -5.64 13.99 5.10
N GLU A 107 -5.77 14.73 3.99
CA GLU A 107 -6.83 14.46 3.01
C GLU A 107 -6.53 13.20 2.21
N THR A 108 -5.29 13.03 1.75
CA THR A 108 -4.85 11.83 1.02
C THR A 108 -4.94 10.60 1.92
N PHE A 109 -4.53 10.72 3.19
CA PHE A 109 -4.64 9.64 4.17
C PHE A 109 -6.10 9.20 4.40
N LYS A 110 -7.02 10.15 4.59
CA LYS A 110 -8.45 9.85 4.75
C LYS A 110 -9.05 9.17 3.54
N LYS A 111 -8.66 9.60 2.32
CA LYS A 111 -9.12 8.95 1.08
C LYS A 111 -8.65 7.50 0.99
N ALA A 112 -7.38 7.23 1.34
CA ALA A 112 -6.84 5.87 1.36
C ALA A 112 -7.56 4.98 2.38
N LEU A 113 -7.87 5.50 3.57
CA LEU A 113 -8.66 4.78 4.58
C LEU A 113 -10.08 4.47 4.11
N LEU A 114 -10.76 5.44 3.49
CA LEU A 114 -12.13 5.26 2.98
C LEU A 114 -12.18 4.25 1.84
N ALA A 115 -11.21 4.27 0.94
CA ALA A 115 -11.13 3.33 -0.18
C ALA A 115 -11.05 1.86 0.32
N ASN A 116 -10.33 1.64 1.42
CA ASN A 116 -10.26 0.33 2.09
C ASN A 116 -11.55 -0.04 2.86
N ALA A 117 -12.31 0.93 3.37
CA ALA A 117 -13.52 0.67 4.17
C ALA A 117 -14.76 0.30 3.33
N VAL A 118 -14.83 0.73 2.06
CA VAL A 118 -16.02 0.59 1.19
C VAL A 118 -16.15 -0.81 0.57
N LYS A 119 -15.10 -1.65 0.61
CA LYS A 119 -15.06 -2.95 -0.08
C LYS A 119 -15.34 -4.18 0.82
N LYS A 120 -15.90 -3.97 2.02
CA LYS A 120 -16.34 -5.08 2.90
C LYS A 120 -17.84 -5.36 2.79
#